data_AF-A0A9E6V708-F1
#
_entry.id   AF-A0A9E6V708-F1
#
_cell.length_a   1.000
_cell.length_b   1.000
_cell.length_c   1.000
_cell.angle_alpha   90.00
_cell.angle_beta   90.00
_cell.angle_gamma   90.00
#
_symmetry.space_group_name_H-M   'P 1'
#
loop_
_entity.id
_entity.type
_entity.pdbx_description
1 polymer ?
#
loop_
_entity_poly.entity_id
_entity_poly.type
_entity_poly.pdbx_seq_one_letter_code
_entity_poly.pdbx_strand_id
1 'polypeptide(L)'
;MEDKAITASNGRDRRLSAGLYVLATPLGNLGDVTLRALETLREADTIACEDTRVTRDLLRHLAIEPPVLISVREHNERAQSNTVISRIAAGEVVVYVSDAGTPAISDPGARIVDAVRLAGYSVIPIPGVSAVTVALS
;
A
#
# COMPACT_ATOMS: atom_id res chain seq x y z
N MET A 1 -28.23 14.06 4.16
CA MET A 1 -27.38 13.21 3.31
C MET A 1 -26.02 13.21 3.93
N GLU A 2 -25.94 12.30 4.90
CA GLU A 2 -25.15 12.38 6.12
C GLU A 2 -23.63 12.33 5.94
N ASP A 3 -22.99 13.26 6.66
CA ASP A 3 -21.66 13.11 7.26
C ASP A 3 -21.53 11.75 7.95
N LYS A 4 -20.71 10.87 7.38
CA LYS A 4 -20.30 9.65 8.07
C LYS A 4 -19.02 9.93 8.87
N ALA A 5 -19.26 10.38 10.10
CA ALA A 5 -18.48 10.16 11.32
C ALA A 5 -16.95 10.07 11.19
N ILE A 6 -16.29 11.19 11.52
CA ILE A 6 -14.94 11.23 12.06
C ILE A 6 -14.97 10.51 13.42
N THR A 7 -14.58 9.24 13.46
CA THR A 7 -14.48 8.46 14.71
C THR A 7 -13.09 8.62 15.32
N ALA A 8 -13.07 9.25 16.50
CA ALA A 8 -12.08 9.20 17.58
C ALA A 8 -10.63 8.80 17.25
N SER A 9 -9.74 9.80 17.24
CA SER A 9 -8.28 9.66 17.19
C SER A 9 -7.73 9.04 18.47
N ASN A 10 -7.33 7.77 18.41
CA ASN A 10 -6.59 7.12 19.48
C ASN A 10 -5.09 7.45 19.35
N GLY A 11 -4.59 8.41 20.14
CA GLY A 11 -3.23 8.43 20.71
C GLY A 11 -1.97 8.32 19.84
N ARG A 12 -2.04 8.44 18.50
CA ARG A 12 -0.86 8.69 17.66
C ARG A 12 -1.10 9.99 16.90
N ASP A 13 -0.18 10.94 17.01
CA ASP A 13 -0.13 12.11 16.12
C ASP A 13 0.26 11.61 14.72
N ARG A 14 -0.74 11.07 14.02
CA ARG A 14 -0.58 10.33 12.77
C ARG A 14 -0.80 11.28 11.60
N ARG A 15 0.18 11.39 10.70
CA ARG A 15 0.09 12.29 9.55
C ARG A 15 -0.79 11.69 8.45
N LEU A 16 -0.80 10.37 8.29
CA LEU A 16 -1.63 9.67 7.33
C LEU A 16 -3.00 9.28 7.90
N SER A 17 -4.07 9.63 7.16
CA SER A 17 -5.42 9.12 7.43
C SER A 17 -5.57 7.67 6.99
N ALA A 18 -6.47 6.93 7.65
CA ALA A 18 -6.84 5.58 7.24
C ALA A 18 -7.24 5.51 5.76
N GLY A 19 -6.83 4.45 5.07
CA GLY A 19 -7.03 4.31 3.62
C GLY A 19 -6.05 3.33 3.00
N LEU A 20 -6.23 3.10 1.69
CA LEU A 20 -5.33 2.30 0.88
C LEU A 20 -4.32 3.20 0.16
N TYR A 21 -3.03 3.00 0.43
CA TYR A 21 -1.95 3.73 -0.23
C TYR A 21 -1.27 2.81 -1.24
N VAL A 22 -1.38 3.13 -2.53
CA VAL A 22 -0.81 2.31 -3.61
C VAL A 22 0.59 2.83 -3.90
N LEU A 23 1.61 2.06 -3.53
CA LEU A 23 2.99 2.52 -3.47
C LEU A 23 3.90 1.77 -4.43
N ALA A 24 4.65 2.54 -5.23
CA ALA A 24 5.66 2.01 -6.12
C ALA A 24 6.94 1.60 -5.37
N THR A 25 7.48 0.43 -5.71
CA THR A 25 8.73 -0.12 -5.16
C THR A 25 9.88 0.01 -6.16
N PRO A 26 11.15 0.03 -5.72
CA PRO A 26 12.28 0.18 -6.62
C PRO A 26 12.42 -0.95 -7.66
N LEU A 27 12.93 -0.64 -8.85
CA LEU A 27 13.17 -1.61 -9.94
C LEU A 27 14.54 -2.31 -9.87
N GLY A 28 15.14 -2.39 -8.68
CA GLY A 28 16.44 -3.01 -8.44
C GLY A 28 17.52 -2.07 -7.89
N ASN A 29 17.33 -0.75 -7.96
CA ASN A 29 18.18 0.23 -7.29
C ASN A 29 17.45 0.88 -6.12
N LEU A 30 17.89 0.61 -4.88
CA LEU A 30 17.27 1.16 -3.67
C LEU A 30 17.27 2.70 -3.61
N GLY A 31 18.19 3.36 -4.33
CA GLY A 31 18.23 4.83 -4.43
C GLY A 31 17.02 5.44 -5.14
N ASP A 32 16.23 4.64 -5.84
CA ASP A 32 15.05 5.10 -6.58
C ASP A 32 13.79 5.23 -5.70
N VAL A 33 13.89 4.85 -4.41
CA VAL A 33 12.79 5.04 -3.46
C VAL A 33 12.56 6.53 -3.20
N THR A 34 11.31 6.97 -3.24
CA THR A 34 10.98 8.38 -2.98
C THR A 34 10.90 8.65 -1.47
N LEU A 35 11.16 9.90 -1.05
CA LEU A 35 10.99 10.32 0.34
C LEU A 35 9.56 10.04 0.85
N ARG A 36 8.56 10.31 0.00
CA ARG A 36 7.15 10.05 0.33
C ARG A 36 6.84 8.57 0.49
N ALA A 37 7.50 7.70 -0.29
CA ALA A 37 7.37 6.25 -0.13
C ALA A 37 7.94 5.80 1.23
N LEU A 38 9.11 6.32 1.63
CA LEU A 38 9.70 6.03 2.94
C LEU A 38 8.80 6.46 4.10
N GLU A 39 8.26 7.67 4.04
CA GLU A 39 7.31 8.19 5.04
C GLU A 39 6.06 7.32 5.12
N THR A 40 5.49 6.95 3.96
CA THR A 40 4.29 6.13 3.88
C THR A 40 4.51 4.72 4.44
N LEU A 41 5.65 4.09 4.15
CA LEU A 41 5.99 2.77 4.67
C LEU A 41 6.21 2.79 6.19
N ARG A 42 6.77 3.87 6.75
CA ARG A 42 6.99 4.03 8.20
C ARG A 42 5.68 4.23 8.97
N GLU A 43 4.66 4.81 8.34
CA GLU A 43 3.36 5.05 8.96
C GLU A 43 2.33 3.93 8.70
N ALA A 44 2.69 2.89 7.95
CA ALA A 44 1.80 1.78 7.62
C ALA A 44 1.51 0.90 8.85
N ASP A 45 0.23 0.62 9.14
CA ASP A 45 -0.12 -0.44 10.11
C ASP A 45 -0.07 -1.83 9.44
N THR A 46 -0.29 -1.85 8.12
CA THR A 46 -0.36 -3.07 7.32
C THR A 46 0.21 -2.84 5.93
N ILE A 47 0.98 -3.80 5.43
CA ILE A 47 1.44 -3.85 4.04
C ILE A 47 0.85 -5.07 3.36
N ALA A 48 0.01 -4.82 2.36
CA ALA A 48 -0.47 -5.82 1.41
C ALA A 48 0.53 -5.91 0.24
N CYS A 49 1.05 -7.10 -0.03
CA CYS A 49 2.14 -7.32 -1.00
C CYS A 49 1.99 -8.65 -1.72
N GLU A 50 2.61 -8.79 -2.89
CA GLU A 50 2.60 -10.04 -3.65
C GLU A 50 3.43 -11.14 -2.95
N ASP A 51 4.73 -10.89 -2.79
CA ASP A 51 5.62 -11.72 -1.98
C ASP A 51 6.04 -11.00 -0.68
N THR A 52 5.67 -11.59 0.45
CA THR A 52 6.04 -11.09 1.79
C THR A 52 7.53 -11.21 2.07
N ARG A 53 8.26 -12.10 1.39
CA ARG A 53 9.71 -12.26 1.52
C ARG A 53 10.44 -11.10 0.85
N VAL A 54 10.08 -10.78 -0.39
CA VAL A 54 10.62 -9.64 -1.14
C VAL A 54 10.37 -8.34 -0.39
N THR A 55 9.12 -8.15 0.05
CA THR A 55 8.74 -6.96 0.83
C THR A 55 9.49 -6.88 2.16
N ARG A 56 9.69 -8.00 2.86
CA ARG A 56 10.47 -8.03 4.10
C ARG A 56 11.94 -7.67 3.87
N ASP A 57 12.55 -8.17 2.81
CA ASP A 57 13.92 -7.80 2.46
C ASP A 57 14.04 -6.32 2.08
N LEU A 58 13.07 -5.77 1.33
CA LEU A 58 13.00 -4.34 1.04
C LEU A 58 12.95 -3.50 2.33
N LEU A 59 12.02 -3.81 3.24
CA LEU A 59 11.87 -3.10 4.52
C LEU A 59 13.16 -3.18 5.36
N ARG A 60 13.84 -4.33 5.37
CA ARG A 60 15.13 -4.50 6.03
C ARG A 60 16.19 -3.56 5.45
N HIS A 61 16.32 -3.49 4.13
CA HIS A 61 17.30 -2.59 3.49
C HIS A 61 16.99 -1.10 3.73
N LEU A 62 15.71 -0.75 3.88
CA LEU A 62 15.26 0.61 4.20
C LEU A 62 15.31 0.94 5.70
N ALA A 63 15.73 0.00 6.54
CA ALA A 63 15.72 0.11 8.01
C ALA A 63 14.32 0.48 8.56
N ILE A 64 13.27 -0.14 8.02
CA ILE A 64 11.87 0.01 8.46
C ILE A 64 11.45 -1.29 9.15
N GLU A 65 10.96 -1.18 10.39
CA GLU A 65 10.40 -2.34 11.11
C GLU A 65 9.14 -2.82 10.38
N PRO A 66 9.03 -4.11 10.04
CA PRO A 66 7.89 -4.62 9.28
C PRO A 66 6.59 -4.52 10.09
N PRO A 67 5.55 -3.86 9.56
CA PRO A 67 4.21 -3.90 10.14
C PRO A 67 3.56 -5.26 9.83
N VAL A 68 2.24 -5.36 9.99
CA VAL A 68 1.54 -6.58 9.58
C VAL A 68 1.64 -6.78 8.07
N LEU A 69 2.17 -7.92 7.63
CA LEU A 69 2.28 -8.26 6.21
C LEU A 69 1.15 -9.20 5.78
N ILE A 70 0.51 -8.87 4.65
CA ILE A 70 -0.57 -9.65 4.05
C ILE A 70 -0.16 -10.00 2.62
N SER A 71 -0.16 -11.29 2.27
CA SER A 71 0.13 -11.72 0.89
C SER A 71 -1.14 -11.63 0.02
N VAL A 72 -1.05 -10.91 -1.08
CA VAL A 72 -2.08 -10.74 -2.11
C VAL A 72 -1.53 -11.29 -3.41
N ARG A 73 -2.11 -12.38 -3.88
CA ARG A 73 -1.80 -13.01 -5.17
C ARG A 73 -3.07 -13.04 -6.02
N GLU A 74 -2.92 -13.16 -7.32
CA GLU A 74 -4.05 -13.12 -8.26
C GLU A 74 -5.21 -14.07 -7.88
N HIS A 75 -4.89 -15.28 -7.40
CA HIS A 75 -5.88 -16.31 -7.04
C HIS A 75 -6.63 -16.01 -5.73
N ASN A 76 -6.04 -15.23 -4.81
CA ASN A 76 -6.66 -14.90 -3.51
C ASN A 76 -7.11 -13.43 -3.41
N GLU A 77 -6.90 -12.65 -4.48
CA GLU A 77 -7.07 -11.20 -4.50
C GLU A 77 -8.45 -10.77 -3.99
N ARG A 78 -9.54 -11.46 -4.40
CA ARG A 78 -10.90 -11.16 -3.93
C ARG A 78 -11.07 -11.34 -2.42
N ALA A 79 -10.53 -12.42 -1.86
CA ALA A 79 -10.62 -12.68 -0.43
C ALA A 79 -9.79 -11.65 0.35
N GLN A 80 -8.60 -11.32 -0.17
CA GLN A 80 -7.71 -10.36 0.45
C GLN A 80 -8.20 -8.92 0.35
N SER A 81 -8.97 -8.56 -0.69
CA SER A 81 -9.68 -7.28 -0.76
C SER A 81 -10.58 -7.07 0.47
N ASN A 82 -11.33 -8.09 0.89
CA ASN A 82 -12.19 -7.99 2.07
C ASN A 82 -11.38 -7.82 3.36
N THR A 83 -10.23 -8.48 3.47
CA THR A 83 -9.29 -8.30 4.58
C THR A 83 -8.77 -6.86 4.60
N VAL A 84 -8.32 -6.33 3.47
CA VAL A 84 -7.85 -4.93 3.34
C VAL A 84 -8.95 -3.95 3.74
N ILE A 85 -10.17 -4.13 3.22
CA ILE A 85 -11.33 -3.29 3.56
C ILE A 85 -11.62 -3.31 5.05
N SER A 86 -11.60 -4.48 5.68
CA SER A 86 -11.86 -4.64 7.12
C SER A 86 -10.84 -3.90 7.98
N ARG A 87 -9.57 -3.85 7.54
CA ARG A 87 -8.51 -3.14 8.25
C ARG A 87 -8.61 -1.62 8.09
N ILE A 88 -8.91 -1.15 6.88
CA ILE A 88 -9.19 0.28 6.66
C ILE A 88 -10.42 0.71 7.50
N ALA A 89 -11.46 -0.13 7.56
CA ALA A 89 -12.64 0.12 8.38
C ALA A 89 -12.33 0.21 9.89
N ALA A 90 -11.26 -0.47 10.35
CA ALA A 90 -10.75 -0.38 11.71
C ALA A 90 -9.86 0.86 11.95
N GLY A 91 -9.71 1.76 10.97
CA GLY A 91 -8.92 2.98 11.08
C GLY A 91 -7.43 2.80 10.74
N GLU A 92 -7.05 1.68 10.11
CA GLU A 92 -5.66 1.43 9.73
C GLU A 92 -5.24 2.14 8.43
N VAL A 93 -3.96 2.49 8.33
CA VAL A 93 -3.32 2.78 7.04
C VAL A 93 -2.80 1.48 6.46
N VAL A 94 -3.35 1.11 5.31
CA VAL A 94 -2.94 -0.06 4.56
C VAL A 94 -2.15 0.42 3.34
N VAL A 95 -0.91 -0.06 3.20
CA VAL A 95 -0.09 0.20 2.01
C VAL A 95 -0.15 -1.03 1.12
N TYR A 96 -0.40 -0.84 -0.17
CA TYR A 96 -0.29 -1.88 -1.18
C TYR A 96 0.97 -1.67 -2.01
N VAL A 97 1.80 -2.71 -2.13
CA VAL A 97 3.02 -2.72 -2.92
C VAL A 97 3.04 -3.93 -3.85
N SER A 98 3.67 -3.77 -5.02
CA SER A 98 4.09 -4.89 -5.86
C SER A 98 5.57 -5.20 -5.65
N ASP A 99 6.04 -6.32 -6.19
CA ASP A 99 7.43 -6.77 -6.01
C ASP A 99 8.43 -5.76 -6.59
N ALA A 100 8.08 -5.09 -7.71
CA ALA A 100 8.90 -4.04 -8.31
C ALA A 100 8.07 -3.09 -9.17
N GLY A 101 8.33 -1.79 -9.08
CA GLY A 101 7.70 -0.77 -9.92
C GLY A 101 6.37 -0.27 -9.37
N THR A 102 5.54 0.27 -10.26
CA THR A 102 4.24 0.86 -9.89
C THR A 102 3.14 -0.21 -9.93
N PRO A 103 2.47 -0.49 -8.79
CA PRO A 103 1.43 -1.51 -8.75
C PRO A 103 0.25 -1.20 -9.69
N ALA A 104 -0.49 -2.24 -10.07
CA ALA A 104 -1.68 -2.17 -10.93
C ALA A 104 -1.47 -1.72 -12.39
N ILE A 105 -0.22 -1.62 -12.88
CA ILE A 105 0.09 -1.46 -14.32
C ILE A 105 0.28 -2.82 -15.00
N SER A 106 1.09 -3.69 -14.41
CA SER A 106 1.33 -5.07 -14.89
C SER A 106 1.23 -6.11 -13.78
N ASP A 107 1.24 -5.65 -12.53
CA ASP A 107 1.13 -6.47 -11.33
C ASP A 107 -0.34 -6.57 -10.88
N PRO A 108 -0.67 -7.51 -9.97
CA PRO A 108 -1.96 -7.54 -9.30
C PRO A 108 -2.29 -6.20 -8.59
N GLY A 109 -3.53 -6.08 -8.09
CA GLY A 109 -3.91 -4.95 -7.23
C GLY A 109 -4.99 -4.04 -7.80
N ALA A 110 -5.25 -4.09 -9.11
CA ALA A 110 -6.38 -3.38 -9.71
C ALA A 110 -7.71 -3.77 -9.02
N ARG A 111 -7.90 -5.07 -8.71
CA ARG A 111 -9.13 -5.52 -8.05
C ARG A 111 -9.22 -5.07 -6.60
N ILE A 112 -8.09 -4.93 -5.90
CA ILE A 112 -8.07 -4.36 -4.54
C ILE A 112 -8.47 -2.89 -4.60
N VAL A 113 -7.86 -2.12 -5.51
CA VAL A 113 -8.17 -0.70 -5.69
C VAL A 113 -9.65 -0.49 -5.98
N ASP A 114 -10.21 -1.27 -6.90
CA ASP A 114 -11.63 -1.18 -7.24
C ASP A 114 -12.53 -1.58 -6.07
N ALA A 115 -12.21 -2.66 -5.37
CA ALA A 115 -12.99 -3.11 -4.22
C ALA A 115 -12.98 -2.08 -3.07
N VAL A 116 -11.84 -1.47 -2.77
CA VAL A 116 -11.71 -0.44 -1.73
C VAL A 116 -12.49 0.83 -2.13
N ARG A 117 -12.41 1.25 -3.39
CA ARG A 117 -13.21 2.38 -3.91
C ARG A 117 -14.71 2.11 -3.83
N LEU A 118 -15.15 0.92 -4.25
CA LEU A 118 -16.56 0.50 -4.19
C LEU A 118 -17.08 0.43 -2.75
N ALA A 119 -16.22 0.09 -1.79
CA ALA A 119 -16.54 0.11 -0.37
C ALA A 119 -16.57 1.52 0.25
N GLY A 120 -16.28 2.58 -0.53
CA GLY A 120 -16.36 3.97 -0.10
C GLY A 120 -15.14 4.49 0.67
N TYR A 121 -14.01 3.78 0.61
CA TYR A 121 -12.77 4.18 1.28
C TYR A 121 -11.78 4.87 0.33
N SER A 122 -10.90 5.68 0.90
CA SER A 122 -9.88 6.42 0.15
C SER A 122 -8.82 5.49 -0.45
N VAL A 123 -8.48 5.71 -1.71
CA VAL A 123 -7.33 5.12 -2.39
C VAL A 123 -6.38 6.23 -2.84
N ILE A 124 -5.16 6.22 -2.32
CA ILE A 124 -4.15 7.27 -2.49
C ILE A 124 -2.95 6.70 -3.25
N PRO A 125 -2.71 7.09 -4.52
CA PRO A 125 -1.51 6.67 -5.23
C PRO A 125 -0.27 7.41 -4.70
N ILE A 126 0.85 6.70 -4.52
CA ILE A 126 2.17 7.23 -4.20
C ILE A 126 3.05 7.13 -5.46
N PRO A 127 3.36 8.25 -6.14
CA PRO A 127 4.25 8.27 -7.29
C PRO A 127 5.62 7.69 -6.96
N GLY A 128 6.17 6.99 -7.93
CA GLY A 128 7.51 6.42 -7.90
C GLY A 128 7.88 5.85 -9.25
N VAL A 129 8.85 4.94 -9.26
CA VAL A 129 9.41 4.41 -10.51
C VAL A 129 8.45 3.46 -11.25
N SER A 130 8.50 3.54 -12.57
CA SER A 130 7.82 2.63 -13.49
C SER A 130 8.78 2.22 -14.59
N ALA A 131 8.86 0.92 -14.87
CA ALA A 131 9.76 0.38 -15.90
C ALA A 131 9.42 0.95 -17.28
N VAL A 132 8.13 1.19 -17.54
CA VAL A 132 7.64 1.78 -18.79
C VAL A 132 8.18 3.20 -18.98
N THR A 133 8.11 4.04 -17.94
CA THR A 133 8.58 5.43 -18.04
C THR A 133 10.10 5.51 -18.12
N VAL A 134 10.82 4.62 -17.43
CA VAL A 134 12.29 4.54 -17.48
C VAL A 134 12.77 4.08 -18.86
N ALA A 135 12.10 3.11 -19.48
CA ALA A 135 12.47 2.64 -20.82
C ALA A 135 12.16 3.66 -21.93
N LEU A 136 11.22 4.58 -21.70
CA LEU A 136 10.79 5.56 -22.69
C LEU A 136 11.69 6.80 -22.77
N SER A 137 12.30 7.22 -21.66
CA SER A 137 13.13 8.43 -21.56
C SER A 137 14.49 8.27 -22.23
#